data_AF-A0A948XK74-F1
#
_entry.id   AF-A0A948XK74-F1
#
_cell.length_a   1.000
_cell.length_b   1.000
_cell.length_c   1.000
_cell.angle_alpha   90.00
_cell.angle_beta   90.00
_cell.angle_gamma   90.00
#
_symmetry.space_group_name_H-M   'P 1'
#
loop_
_entity.id
_entity.type
_entity.pdbx_description
1 polymer ?
#
loop_
_entity_poly.entity_id
_entity_poly.type
_entity_poly.pdbx_seq_one_letter_code
_entity_poly.pdbx_strand_id
1 'polypeptide(L)' 'MTIGVLALQGDFLEHIQMLKRIGVKTKEIKQAADLENIDGI' A
#
# COMPACT_ATOMS: atom_id res chain seq x y z
N MET A 1 11.93 0.43 0.75
CA MET A 1 10.79 0.58 1.65
C MET A 1 9.52 0.88 0.88
N THR A 2 8.84 -0.18 0.50
CA THR A 2 7.52 -0.21 -0.14
C THR A 2 6.54 -0.72 0.90
N ILE A 3 5.56 0.11 1.26
CA ILE A 3 4.46 -0.26 2.15
C ILE A 3 3.30 -0.80 1.30
N GLY A 4 2.83 -2.00 1.59
CA GLY A 4 1.61 -2.55 1.05
C GLY A 4 0.40 -1.86 1.67
N VAL A 5 -0.60 -1.47 0.88
CA VAL A 5 -1.87 -0.93 1.38
C VAL A 5 -2.98 -1.89 0.94
N LEU A 6 -3.70 -2.44 1.92
CA LEU A 6 -4.78 -3.39 1.66
C LEU A 6 -5.95 -2.69 0.94
N ALA A 7 -6.20 -3.09 -0.30
CA ALA A 7 -7.16 -2.47 -1.21
C ALA A 7 -8.34 -3.43 -1.51
N LEU A 8 -8.85 -4.10 -0.46
CA LEU A 8 -9.98 -5.05 -0.56
C LEU A 8 -11.34 -4.34 -0.63
N GLN A 9 -11.45 -3.18 0.01
CA GLN A 9 -12.63 -2.32 0.03
C GLN A 9 -12.18 -0.85 -0.05
N GLY A 10 -13.12 0.09 -0.23
CA GLY A 10 -12.82 1.53 -0.39
C GLY A 10 -12.09 2.16 0.81
N ASP A 11 -11.71 3.44 0.70
CA ASP A 11 -11.01 4.26 1.71
C ASP A 11 -9.49 4.01 1.86
N PHE A 12 -8.85 3.36 0.86
CA PHE A 12 -7.40 3.14 0.85
C PHE A 12 -6.61 4.25 0.12
N LEU A 13 -7.28 5.11 -0.65
CA LEU A 13 -6.63 6.15 -1.44
C LEU A 13 -6.03 7.23 -0.55
N GLU A 14 -6.70 7.54 0.56
CA GLU A 14 -6.31 8.48 1.60
C GLU A 14 -5.00 8.03 2.26
N HIS A 15 -4.88 6.74 2.59
CA HIS A 15 -3.64 6.14 3.10
C HIS A 15 -2.51 6.23 2.08
N ILE A 16 -2.77 5.90 0.82
CA ILE A 16 -1.77 6.02 -0.25
C ILE A 16 -1.30 7.47 -0.41
N GLN A 17 -2.22 8.43 -0.39
CA GLN A 17 -1.88 9.85 -0.48
C GLN A 17 -1.05 10.32 0.71
N MET A 18 -1.40 9.91 1.93
CA MET A 18 -0.65 10.23 3.14
C MET A 18 0.79 9.67 3.07
N LEU A 19 0.94 8.40 2.70
CA LEU A 19 2.24 7.75 2.56
C LEU A 19 3.08 8.39 1.45
N LYS A 20 2.46 8.74 0.31
CA LYS A 20 3.15 9.47 -0.77
C LYS A 20 3.63 10.85 -0.33
N ARG A 21 2.86 11.59 0.49
CA ARG A 21 3.25 12.92 1.01
C ARG A 21 4.52 12.87 1.86
N ILE A 22 4.76 11.76 2.57
CA ILE A 22 5.99 11.55 3.35
C ILE A 22 7.09 10.83 2.55
N GLY A 23 6.93 10.68 1.23
CA GLY A 23 7.95 10.10 0.35
C GLY A 23 8.03 8.57 0.36
N VAL A 24 7.03 7.89 0.93
CA VAL A 24 7.00 6.42 0.99
C VAL A 24 6.39 5.85 -0.29
N LYS A 25 7.03 4.80 -0.83
CA LYS A 25 6.47 4.03 -1.95
C LYS A 25 5.36 3.11 -1.44
N THR A 26 4.25 3.08 -2.15
CA THR A 26 3.07 2.27 -1.78
C THR A 26 2.75 1.25 -2.85
N LYS A 27 2.32 0.05 -2.46
CA LYS A 27 1.80 -0.99 -3.36
C LYS A 27 0.38 -1.35 -2.93
N GLU A 28 -0.58 -1.32 -3.85
CA GLU A 28 -1.93 -1.82 -3.55
C GLU A 28 -1.91 -3.35 -3.42
N ILE A 29 -2.55 -3.87 -2.38
CA ILE A 29 -2.65 -5.31 -2.10
C ILE A 29 -4.11 -5.73 -2.28
N LYS A 30 -4.39 -6.51 -3.33
CA LYS A 30 -5.74 -7.03 -3.64
C LYS A 30 -5.80 -8.55 -3.53
N GLN A 31 -4.66 -9.21 -3.69
CA GLN A 31 -4.51 -10.65 -3.66
C GLN A 31 -3.29 -11.02 -2.80
N ALA A 32 -3.24 -12.26 -2.29
CA ALA A 32 -2.12 -12.72 -1.48
C ALA A 32 -0.76 -12.61 -2.19
N ALA A 33 -0.73 -12.79 -3.52
CA ALA A 33 0.47 -12.62 -4.33
C ALA A 33 1.01 -11.17 -4.33
N ASP A 34 0.17 -10.17 -4.05
CA ASP A 34 0.62 -8.78 -3.98
C ASP A 34 1.51 -8.51 -2.75
N LEU A 35 1.48 -9.39 -1.75
CA LEU A 35 2.37 -9.33 -0.58
C LEU A 35 3.83 -9.65 -0.94
N GLU A 36 4.11 -10.12 -2.15
CA GLU A 36 5.49 -10.27 -2.60
C GLU A 36 6.13 -8.91 -2.87
N ASN A 37 7.39 -8.75 -2.45
CA ASN A 37 8.21 -7.56 -2.69
C ASN A 37 7.70 -6.28 -2.00
N ILE A 38 7.08 -6.41 -0.81
CA ILE A 38 6.83 -5.29 0.11
C ILE A 38 7.68 -5.43 1.37
N ASP A 39 7.97 -4.29 2.00
CA ASP A 39 8.78 -4.22 3.22
C ASP A 39 7.91 -4.16 4.49
N GLY A 40 6.60 -3.90 4.35
CA GLY A 40 5.64 -3.82 5.44
C GLY A 40 4.22 -3.55 4.93
N ILE A 41 3.23 -3.59 5.83
CA ILE A 41 1.80 -3.32 5.58
C ILE A 41 1.28 -2.24 6.52
#